data_AF-A0A417YMK0-F1
#
_entry.id   AF-A0A417YMK0-F1
#
_cell.length_a   1.000
_cell.length_b   1.000
_cell.length_c   1.000
_cell.angle_alpha   90.00
_cell.angle_beta   90.00
_cell.angle_gamma   90.00
#
_symmetry.space_group_name_H-M   'P 1'
#
loop_
_entity.id
_entity.type
_entity.pdbx_description
1 polymer ?
#
loop_
_entity_poly.entity_id
_entity_poly.type
_entity_poly.pdbx_seq_one_letter_code
_entity_poly.pdbx_strand_id
1 'polypeptide(L)' 'MYISSLVKKLLNYENGTLLEVTWKDRTSYYYTLETFYDSDNGLEMEVPEYREYHAALLRLHESKDNNGFPKTTLGI' A
#
# COMPACT_ATOMS: atom_id res chain seq x y z
N MET A 1 13.57 7.86 -15.19
CA MET A 1 12.48 7.50 -14.28
C MET A 1 13.01 6.56 -13.20
N TYR A 2 13.14 7.06 -11.96
CA TYR A 2 13.69 6.29 -10.84
C TYR A 2 12.56 6.02 -9.83
N ILE A 3 11.60 5.17 -10.22
CA ILE A 3 10.61 4.64 -9.27
C ILE A 3 11.41 4.11 -8.07
N SER A 4 11.12 4.65 -6.89
CA SER A 4 11.71 4.22 -5.63
C SER A 4 11.76 2.70 -5.59
N SER A 5 12.91 2.13 -5.22
CA SER A 5 13.14 0.68 -5.22
C SER A 5 12.10 -0.09 -4.39
N LEU A 6 11.41 0.60 -3.47
CA LEU A 6 10.34 0.05 -2.64
C LEU A 6 9.02 -0.10 -3.42
N VAL A 7 8.64 0.90 -4.21
CA VAL A 7 7.41 0.85 -5.04
C VAL A 7 7.55 -0.21 -6.12
N LYS A 8 8.73 -0.33 -6.76
CA LYS A 8 9.01 -1.43 -7.70
C LYS A 8 8.82 -2.82 -7.11
N LYS A 9 9.13 -2.99 -5.81
CA LYS A 9 8.89 -4.27 -5.13
C LYS A 9 7.42 -4.51 -4.88
N LEU A 10 6.66 -3.46 -4.58
CA LEU A 10 5.21 -3.57 -4.38
C LEU A 10 4.49 -3.90 -5.70
N LEU A 11 4.94 -3.37 -6.83
CA LEU A 11 4.42 -3.69 -8.17
C LEU A 11 4.58 -5.16 -8.58
N ASN A 12 5.45 -5.93 -7.91
CA ASN A 12 5.60 -7.37 -8.19
C ASN A 12 4.49 -8.22 -7.52
N TYR A 13 3.66 -7.63 -6.66
CA TYR A 13 2.52 -8.34 -6.08
C TYR A 13 1.32 -8.22 -7.01
N GLU A 14 0.65 -9.35 -7.25
CA GLU A 14 -0.57 -9.39 -8.03
C GLU A 14 -1.71 -8.67 -7.29
N ASN A 15 -2.63 -8.06 -8.04
CA ASN A 15 -3.88 -7.56 -7.47
C ASN A 15 -4.62 -8.71 -6.77
N GLY A 16 -5.10 -8.46 -5.55
CA GLY A 16 -5.67 -9.47 -4.66
C GLY A 16 -4.68 -10.08 -3.67
N THR A 17 -3.38 -9.73 -3.74
CA THR A 17 -2.39 -10.21 -2.76
C THR A 17 -2.73 -9.73 -1.35
N LEU A 18 -2.75 -10.64 -0.38
CA LEU A 18 -2.86 -10.32 1.03
C LEU A 18 -1.51 -9.88 1.58
N LEU A 19 -1.45 -8.67 2.12
CA LEU A 19 -0.26 -8.05 2.68
C LEU A 19 -0.46 -7.78 4.18
N GLU A 20 0.56 -8.05 4.98
CA GLU A 20 0.65 -7.46 6.31
C GLU A 20 1.31 -6.08 6.21
N VAL A 21 0.61 -5.04 6.68
CA VAL A 21 1.11 -3.67 6.67
C VAL A 21 1.22 -3.16 8.10
N THR A 22 2.45 -2.78 8.48
CA THR A 22 2.76 -2.18 9.77
C THR A 22 2.92 -0.67 9.61
N TRP A 23 2.09 0.08 10.34
CA TRP A 23 2.09 1.53 10.33
C TRP A 23 3.13 2.12 11.28
N LYS A 24 3.36 3.44 11.20
CA LYS A 24 4.37 4.14 12.02
C LYS A 24 4.12 4.05 13.53
N ASP A 25 2.86 3.91 13.92
CA ASP A 25 2.41 3.68 15.30
C ASP A 25 2.63 2.23 15.77
N ARG A 26 3.23 1.38 14.92
CA ARG A 26 3.49 -0.06 15.11
C ARG A 26 2.23 -0.92 15.06
N THR A 27 1.09 -0.37 14.69
CA THR A 27 -0.11 -1.18 14.49
C THR A 27 -0.02 -1.92 13.16
N SER A 28 -0.35 -3.21 13.17
CA SER A 28 -0.31 -4.06 11.98
C SER A 28 -1.69 -4.61 11.66
N TYR A 29 -2.06 -4.56 10.39
CA TYR A 29 -3.30 -5.12 9.87
C TYR A 29 -3.05 -5.90 8.59
N TYR A 30 -3.97 -6.80 8.26
CA TYR A 30 -3.99 -7.44 6.95
C TYR A 30 -4.79 -6.61 5.97
N TYR A 31 -4.22 -6.38 4.80
CA TYR A 31 -4.84 -5.68 3.69
C TYR A 31 -4.78 -6.51 2.43
N THR A 32 -5.81 -6.43 1.62
CA THR A 32 -5.74 -6.86 0.22
C THR A 32 -5.26 -5.69 -0.62
N LEU A 33 -4.22 -5.93 -1.41
CA LEU A 33 -3.75 -5.00 -2.41
C LEU A 33 -4.71 -5.01 -3.60
N GLU A 34 -5.38 -3.89 -3.88
CA GLU A 34 -6.36 -3.82 -4.97
C GLU A 34 -5.71 -3.34 -6.26
N THR A 35 -4.98 -2.22 -6.21
CA THR A 35 -4.34 -1.61 -7.39
C THR A 35 -3.28 -0.59 -6.98
N PHE A 36 -2.42 -0.22 -7.94
CA PHE A 36 -1.50 0.91 -7.85
C PHE A 36 -1.92 2.06 -8.75
N TYR A 37 -1.56 3.27 -8.36
CA TYR A 37 -1.70 4.49 -9.13
C TYR A 37 -0.38 5.21 -9.19
N ASP A 38 0.01 5.59 -10.40
CA ASP A 38 1.11 6.51 -10.65
C ASP A 38 0.51 7.85 -11.08
N SER A 39 0.99 8.92 -10.47
CA SER A 39 0.56 10.30 -10.76
C SER A 39 1.74 11.23 -10.63
N ASP A 40 1.60 12.45 -11.14
CA ASP A 40 2.55 13.53 -10.96
C ASP A 40 1.85 14.80 -10.45
N ASN A 41 2.62 15.88 -10.26
CA ASN A 41 2.09 17.20 -9.92
C ASN A 41 1.63 18.03 -11.13
N GLY A 42 1.43 17.42 -12.30
CA GLY A 42 0.95 18.08 -13.51
C GLY A 42 1.97 19.00 -14.18
N LEU A 43 3.26 18.86 -13.85
CA LEU A 43 4.36 19.57 -14.48
C LEU A 43 5.01 18.70 -15.56
N GLU A 44 5.64 19.35 -16.54
CA GLU A 44 6.50 18.67 -17.52
C GLU A 44 7.71 18.04 -16.82
N MET A 45 8.13 16.87 -17.29
CA MET A 45 9.18 16.07 -16.64
C MET A 45 10.55 16.75 -16.58
N GLU A 46 10.82 17.71 -17.46
CA GLU A 46 12.06 18.47 -17.53
C GLU A 46 12.14 19.58 -16.49
N VAL A 47 11.02 19.92 -15.83
CA VAL A 47 10.94 20.98 -14.84
C VAL A 47 11.56 20.49 -13.51
N PRO A 48 12.49 21.23 -12.89
CA PRO A 48 13.14 20.82 -11.64
C PRO A 48 12.17 20.50 -10.48
N GLU A 49 11.02 21.16 -10.48
CA GLU A 49 9.94 21.01 -9.52
C GLU A 49 9.03 19.81 -9.81
N TYR A 50 9.24 19.08 -10.91
CA TYR A 50 8.51 17.85 -11.23
C TYR A 50 8.60 16.85 -10.06
N ARG A 51 7.45 16.26 -9.74
CA ARG A 51 7.31 15.25 -8.67
C ARG A 51 6.40 14.12 -9.14
N GLU A 52 6.93 12.92 -9.10
CA GLU A 52 6.15 11.67 -9.22
C GLU A 52 5.61 11.25 -7.85
N TYR A 53 4.40 10.72 -7.86
CA TYR A 53 3.73 10.14 -6.71
C TYR A 53 3.27 8.74 -7.07
N HIS A 54 3.44 7.83 -6.11
CA HIS A 54 2.99 6.45 -6.22
C HIS A 54 2.04 6.18 -5.06
N ALA A 55 0.84 5.68 -5.37
CA ALA A 55 -0.16 5.31 -4.39
C ALA A 55 -0.59 3.85 -4.60
N ALA A 56 -0.91 3.18 -3.50
CA ALA A 56 -1.49 1.85 -3.51
C ALA A 56 -2.85 1.90 -2.82
N LEU A 57 -3.87 1.32 -3.45
CA LEU A 57 -5.16 1.12 -2.82
C LEU A 57 -5.14 -0.21 -2.05
N LEU A 58 -5.40 -0.11 -0.75
CA LEU A 58 -5.43 -1.24 0.16
C LEU A 58 -6.83 -1.38 0.75
N ARG A 59 -7.43 -2.57 0.65
CA ARG A 59 -8.67 -2.91 1.34
C ARG A 59 -8.33 -3.57 2.68
N LEU A 60 -8.77 -2.97 3.79
CA LEU A 60 -8.60 -3.56 5.11
C LEU A 60 -9.39 -4.87 5.21
N HIS A 61 -8.73 -5.93 5.66
CA HIS A 61 -9.35 -7.24 5.91
C HIS A 61 -9.67 -7.42 7.39
N GLU A 62 -8.63 -7.61 8.21
CA GLU A 62 -8.78 -7.90 9.63
C GLU A 62 -7.67 -7.21 10.43
N SER A 63 -8.01 -6.77 11.64
CA SER A 63 -7.03 -6.30 12.62
C SER A 63 -6.41 -7.45 13.36
N LYS A 64 -5.10 -7.42 13.58
CA LYS A 64 -4.48 -8.31 14.58
C LYS A 64 -4.91 -7.89 15.98
N ASP A 65 -5.22 -8.86 16.83
CA ASP A 65 -5.24 -8.63 18.28
C ASP A 65 -3.80 -8.55 18.83
N ASN A 66 -3.67 -8.22 20.12
CA ASN A 66 -2.37 -8.10 20.79
C ASN A 66 -1.56 -9.42 20.82
N ASN A 67 -2.15 -10.54 20.37
CA ASN A 67 -1.53 -11.86 20.32
C ASN A 67 -1.18 -12.28 18.88
N GLY A 68 -1.41 -11.41 17.88
CA GLY A 68 -1.04 -11.64 16.48
C GLY A 68 -2.04 -12.47 15.68
N PHE A 69 -3.22 -12.78 16.26
CA PHE A 69 -4.27 -13.52 15.57
C PHE A 69 -5.25 -12.55 14.90
N PRO A 70 -5.80 -12.90 13.71
CA PRO A 70 -6.83 -12.09 13.09
C PRO A 70 -8.06 -12.00 13.99
N LYS A 71 -8.51 -10.78 14.28
CA LYS A 71 -9.83 -10.54 14.88
C LYS A 71 -10.89 -10.76 13.82
N THR A 72 -11.33 -12.00 13.67
CA THR A 72 -12.51 -12.30 12.86
C THR A 72 -13.74 -11.72 13.54
N THR A 73 -14.31 -10.67 12.94
CA THR A 73 -15.62 -10.18 13.34
C THR A 73 -16.66 -10.96 12.52
N LEU A 74 -17.13 -12.08 13.06
CA LEU A 74 -18.29 -12.78 12.52
C LEU A 74 -19.53 -11.92 12.77
N GLY A 75 -19.92 -11.15 11.76
CA GLY A 75 -21.23 -10.51 11.72
C GLY A 75 -22.30 -11.56 11.47
N ILE A 76 -23.14 -11.79 12.48
CA ILE A 76 -24.48 -12.38 12.34
C ILE A 76 -25.43 -11.36 11.71
#